data_AF-A4JFF0-F1
#
_entry.id   AF-A4JFF0-F1
#
_cell.length_a   1.000
_cell.length_b   1.000
_cell.length_c   1.000
_cell.angle_alpha   90.00
_cell.angle_beta   90.00
_cell.angle_gamma   90.00
#
_symmetry.space_group_name_H-M   'P 1'
#
loop_
_entity.id
_entity.type
_entity.pdbx_description
1 polymer ?
#
loop_
_entity_poly.entity_id
_entity_poly.type
_entity_poly.pdbx_seq_one_letter_code
_entity_poly.pdbx_strand_id
1 'polypeptide(L)'
;MSGFGSTNAPGGMTPGGKTTPVRLKPLSLDPTDKKVICKAVCVCNRSPDQSASAANLKQQCVSRNLRDLDASMGWKSPYKAEVNYNMDNTPPTPVMRSATPLEPHPYLPGWLQKYWPGGLEEYPRGTMRRPDVVIVNDPSLPPTQDNIKNVVEIKFPPQQPDPEQEEDFRLIAGSREKLEVMGPQDCDCSDDDGDESPVRVAAEKLSELGRALRNLIGKGPPQIPGFGGLPSPPPAFVP
;
A
#
# COMPACT_ATOMS: atom_id res chain seq x y z
N MET A 1 29.75 52.03 -11.41
CA MET A 1 28.60 52.94 -11.60
C MET A 1 27.80 52.39 -12.76
N SER A 2 26.75 51.63 -12.47
CA SER A 2 25.33 52.03 -12.65
C SER A 2 24.91 51.95 -14.14
N GLY A 3 23.88 51.22 -14.56
CA GLY A 3 22.78 50.62 -13.82
C GLY A 3 21.94 49.64 -14.64
N PHE A 4 21.01 49.01 -13.91
CA PHE A 4 20.00 48.06 -14.36
C PHE A 4 18.91 48.75 -15.18
N GLY A 5 18.47 48.11 -16.27
CA GLY A 5 17.25 48.43 -17.00
C GLY A 5 16.32 47.22 -17.03
N SER A 6 15.46 47.13 -16.02
CA SER A 6 14.41 46.13 -15.87
C SER A 6 13.26 46.42 -16.84
N THR A 7 12.86 45.44 -17.66
CA THR A 7 11.64 45.52 -18.47
C THR A 7 10.62 44.52 -17.91
N ASN A 8 9.71 45.04 -17.07
CA ASN A 8 8.52 44.32 -16.63
C ASN A 8 7.42 44.48 -17.70
N ALA A 9 7.05 43.40 -18.37
CA ALA A 9 5.79 43.32 -19.09
C ALA A 9 4.72 42.72 -18.14
N PRO A 10 3.64 43.45 -17.80
CA PRO A 10 2.58 42.90 -16.97
C PRO A 10 1.67 42.01 -17.83
N GLY A 11 1.79 40.68 -17.67
CA GLY A 11 0.79 39.74 -18.14
C GLY A 11 -0.47 39.86 -17.30
N GLY A 12 -1.56 40.37 -17.87
CA GLY A 12 -2.85 40.49 -17.20
C GLY A 12 -3.46 39.13 -16.89
N MET A 13 -3.94 38.93 -15.66
CA MET A 13 -4.78 37.79 -15.29
C MET A 13 -6.23 38.26 -15.11
N THR A 14 -7.15 37.64 -15.83
CA THR A 14 -8.60 37.83 -15.71
C THR A 14 -9.12 37.09 -14.45
N PRO A 15 -10.08 37.61 -13.65
CA PRO A 15 -10.42 37.09 -12.32
C PRO A 15 -11.32 35.84 -12.33
N GLY A 16 -11.27 35.01 -13.37
CA GLY A 16 -12.23 33.93 -13.61
C GLY A 16 -11.63 32.57 -13.98
N GLY A 17 -10.31 32.41 -13.88
CA GLY A 17 -9.65 31.14 -14.18
C GLY A 17 -9.90 30.12 -13.07
N LYS A 18 -10.71 29.09 -13.32
CA LYS A 18 -10.61 27.84 -12.57
C LYS A 18 -9.21 27.30 -12.79
N THR A 19 -8.36 27.38 -11.76
CA THR A 19 -7.08 26.68 -11.76
C THR A 19 -7.40 25.19 -11.72
N THR A 20 -7.30 24.50 -12.85
CA THR A 20 -7.21 23.05 -12.83
C THR A 20 -5.92 22.72 -12.10
N PRO A 21 -5.95 22.09 -10.91
CA PRO A 21 -4.71 21.62 -10.32
C PRO A 21 -4.14 20.57 -11.25
N VAL A 22 -3.12 20.95 -12.02
CA VAL A 22 -2.27 19.98 -12.71
C VAL A 22 -1.56 19.25 -11.58
N ARG A 23 -2.04 18.06 -11.22
CA ARG A 23 -1.27 17.12 -10.39
C ARG A 23 -0.05 16.72 -11.21
N LEU A 24 1.03 17.49 -11.10
CA LEU A 24 2.36 17.05 -11.49
C LEU A 24 2.83 16.02 -10.46
N LYS A 25 2.24 14.82 -10.48
CA LYS A 25 2.77 13.51 -10.04
C LYS A 25 1.64 12.50 -9.82
N PRO A 26 1.88 11.25 -10.24
CA PRO A 26 2.10 10.22 -9.23
C PRO A 26 3.39 9.46 -9.54
N LEU A 27 4.56 10.05 -9.26
CA LEU A 27 5.86 9.46 -9.62
C LEU A 27 6.54 8.67 -8.51
N SER A 28 5.82 8.32 -7.45
CA SER A 28 6.37 7.50 -6.37
C SER A 28 5.24 7.01 -5.49
N LEU A 29 5.48 5.95 -4.74
CA LEU A 29 4.71 5.60 -3.55
C LEU A 29 4.38 6.86 -2.72
N ASP A 30 3.19 6.89 -2.12
CA ASP A 30 2.87 7.96 -1.18
C ASP A 30 3.89 7.94 -0.02
N PRO A 31 4.26 9.10 0.57
CA PRO A 31 5.30 9.16 1.61
C PRO A 31 5.05 8.22 2.80
N THR A 32 3.77 7.95 3.11
CA THR A 32 3.37 7.06 4.19
C THR A 32 3.69 5.62 3.86
N ASP A 33 3.25 5.15 2.69
CA ASP A 33 3.57 3.82 2.16
C ASP A 33 5.07 3.63 2.04
N LYS A 34 5.76 4.58 1.39
CA LYS A 34 7.22 4.53 1.21
C LYS A 34 7.94 4.35 2.54
N LYS A 35 7.54 5.09 3.60
CA LYS A 35 8.14 4.95 4.93
C LYS A 35 7.93 3.54 5.52
N VAL A 36 6.75 2.93 5.34
CA VAL A 36 6.49 1.58 5.85
C VAL A 36 7.32 0.54 5.11
N ILE A 37 7.32 0.59 3.78
CA ILE A 37 8.11 -0.35 2.97
C ILE A 37 9.60 -0.18 3.25
N CYS A 38 10.10 1.06 3.29
CA CYS A 38 11.50 1.32 3.63
C CYS A 38 11.89 0.81 5.01
N LYS A 39 11.01 0.88 6.01
CA LYS A 39 11.34 0.32 7.33
C LYS A 39 11.56 -1.19 7.26
N ALA A 40 10.68 -1.92 6.58
CA ALA A 40 10.84 -3.35 6.38
C ALA A 40 12.12 -3.66 5.59
N VAL A 41 12.39 -2.92 4.51
CA VAL A 41 13.61 -3.06 3.70
C VAL A 41 14.87 -2.82 4.53
N CYS A 42 14.95 -1.74 5.31
CA CYS A 42 16.15 -1.41 6.09
C CYS A 42 16.41 -2.45 7.19
N VAL A 43 15.37 -2.87 7.91
CA VAL A 43 15.49 -3.92 8.94
C VAL A 43 16.02 -5.21 8.32
N CYS A 44 15.44 -5.64 7.20
CA CYS A 44 15.85 -6.87 6.53
C CYS A 44 17.17 -6.75 5.76
N ASN A 45 17.60 -5.54 5.42
CA ASN A 45 18.92 -5.32 4.85
C ASN A 45 20.03 -5.55 5.89
N ARG A 46 19.79 -5.11 7.14
CA ARG A 46 20.74 -5.23 8.27
C ARG A 46 20.69 -6.59 8.95
N SER A 47 19.48 -7.09 9.23
CA SER A 47 19.24 -8.34 9.95
C SER A 47 18.26 -9.24 9.17
N PRO A 48 18.71 -9.83 8.06
CA PRO A 48 17.89 -10.74 7.28
C PRO A 48 17.63 -12.05 8.01
N ASP A 49 16.56 -12.74 7.62
CA ASP A 49 16.37 -14.14 7.95
C ASP A 49 17.52 -14.96 7.35
N GLN A 50 17.95 -16.03 8.03
CA GLN A 50 19.01 -16.92 7.54
C GLN A 50 18.45 -18.26 7.11
N SER A 51 18.92 -18.75 5.96
CA SER A 51 18.69 -20.14 5.54
C SER A 51 19.48 -21.12 6.42
N ALA A 52 19.16 -22.42 6.30
CA ALA A 52 19.94 -23.48 6.95
C ALA A 52 21.43 -23.48 6.54
N SER A 53 21.77 -22.91 5.38
CA SER A 53 23.14 -22.74 4.89
C SER A 53 23.71 -21.34 5.16
N ALA A 54 23.13 -20.59 6.11
CA ALA A 54 23.52 -19.23 6.50
C ALA A 54 23.48 -18.16 5.39
N ALA A 55 22.82 -18.44 4.25
CA ALA A 55 22.55 -17.42 3.24
C ALA A 55 21.51 -16.41 3.74
N ASN A 56 21.71 -15.14 3.40
CA ASN A 56 20.83 -14.02 3.78
C ASN A 56 19.55 -13.99 2.92
N LEU A 57 18.39 -14.15 3.54
CA LEU A 57 17.07 -14.21 2.90
C LEU A 57 16.33 -12.87 3.09
N LYS A 58 16.86 -11.80 2.50
CA LYS A 58 16.35 -10.42 2.67
C LYS A 58 14.89 -10.26 2.22
N GLN A 59 14.53 -10.78 1.05
CA GLN A 59 13.15 -10.72 0.54
C GLN A 59 12.17 -11.50 1.44
N GLN A 60 12.56 -12.69 1.90
CA GLN A 60 11.75 -13.47 2.85
C GLN A 60 11.53 -12.72 4.16
N CYS A 61 12.57 -12.06 4.69
CA CYS A 61 12.43 -11.22 5.88
C CYS A 61 11.39 -10.11 5.66
N VAL A 62 11.42 -9.41 4.52
CA VAL A 62 10.44 -8.34 4.23
C VAL A 62 9.02 -8.91 4.17
N SER A 63 8.83 -9.99 3.40
CA SER A 63 7.55 -10.68 3.28
C SER A 63 7.01 -11.09 4.65
N ARG A 64 7.84 -11.74 5.48
CA ARG A 64 7.49 -12.16 6.84
C ARG A 64 7.05 -10.98 7.70
N ASN A 65 7.85 -9.90 7.77
CA ASN A 65 7.51 -8.73 8.59
C ASN A 65 6.17 -8.08 8.18
N LEU A 66 5.93 -7.95 6.88
CA LEU A 66 4.68 -7.36 6.37
C LEU A 66 3.48 -8.30 6.55
N ARG A 67 3.68 -9.61 6.40
CA ARG A 67 2.66 -10.63 6.64
C ARG A 67 2.29 -10.72 8.13
N ASP A 68 3.28 -10.68 9.03
CA ASP A 68 3.06 -10.66 10.47
C ASP A 68 2.29 -9.41 10.90
N LEU A 69 2.63 -8.25 10.31
CA LEU A 69 1.86 -7.01 10.48
C LEU A 69 0.41 -7.20 10.03
N ASP A 70 0.18 -7.68 8.80
CA ASP A 70 -1.18 -7.87 8.28
C ASP A 70 -1.99 -8.85 9.14
N ALA A 71 -1.39 -9.98 9.52
CA ALA A 71 -2.00 -10.97 10.39
C ALA A 71 -2.36 -10.39 11.78
N SER A 72 -1.48 -9.58 12.37
CA SER A 72 -1.74 -8.91 13.67
C SER A 72 -2.95 -7.95 13.62
N MET A 73 -3.28 -7.48 12.42
CA MET A 73 -4.43 -6.61 12.14
C MET A 73 -5.65 -7.38 11.65
N GLY A 74 -5.66 -8.72 11.74
CA GLY A 74 -6.74 -9.55 11.23
C GLY A 74 -6.86 -9.47 9.70
N TRP A 75 -5.73 -9.40 9.01
CA TRP A 75 -5.60 -9.27 7.55
C TRP A 75 -6.17 -7.96 6.98
N LYS A 76 -6.16 -6.88 7.78
CA LYS A 76 -6.65 -5.54 7.40
C LYS A 76 -5.55 -4.48 7.34
N SER A 77 -4.30 -4.88 7.18
CA SER A 77 -3.24 -3.97 6.74
C SER A 77 -3.43 -3.67 5.25
N PRO A 78 -3.15 -2.44 4.77
CA PRO A 78 -3.15 -2.14 3.34
C PRO A 78 -1.97 -2.80 2.61
N TYR A 79 -0.93 -3.26 3.33
CA TYR A 79 0.28 -3.84 2.76
C TYR A 79 0.17 -5.37 2.71
N LYS A 80 -0.10 -5.93 1.54
CA LYS A 80 -0.25 -7.38 1.32
C LYS A 80 1.05 -7.95 0.75
N ALA A 81 1.72 -8.79 1.52
CA ALA A 81 2.97 -9.43 1.08
C ALA A 81 2.69 -10.70 0.27
N GLU A 82 3.47 -10.90 -0.80
CA GLU A 82 3.54 -12.14 -1.58
C GLU A 82 2.18 -12.73 -1.98
N VAL A 83 1.30 -11.89 -2.52
CA VAL A 83 0.02 -12.34 -3.09
C VAL A 83 0.26 -12.96 -4.46
N ASN A 84 -0.17 -14.21 -4.68
CA ASN A 84 -0.13 -14.80 -6.02
C ASN A 84 -1.30 -14.24 -6.85
N TYR A 85 -1.06 -13.96 -8.13
CA TYR A 85 -2.08 -13.57 -9.10
C TYR A 85 -2.12 -14.58 -10.23
N ASN A 86 -3.33 -14.99 -10.59
CA ASN A 86 -3.57 -15.73 -11.81
C ASN A 86 -3.60 -14.76 -13.00
N MET A 87 -2.61 -14.88 -13.88
CA MET A 87 -2.44 -14.04 -15.06
C MET A 87 -3.33 -14.46 -16.24
N ASP A 88 -3.95 -15.64 -16.21
CA ASP A 88 -4.87 -16.10 -17.26
C ASP A 88 -6.22 -15.34 -17.24
N ASN A 89 -6.51 -14.68 -16.13
CA ASN A 89 -7.68 -13.83 -15.98
C ASN A 89 -7.39 -12.40 -16.45
N THR A 90 -8.40 -11.75 -17.03
CA THR A 90 -8.35 -10.32 -17.38
C THR A 90 -9.49 -9.59 -16.66
N PRO A 91 -9.21 -8.77 -15.63
CA PRO A 91 -7.89 -8.49 -15.05
C PRO A 91 -7.30 -9.68 -14.26
N PRO A 92 -5.97 -9.72 -14.01
CA PRO A 92 -5.35 -10.73 -13.17
C PRO A 92 -5.99 -10.78 -11.79
N THR A 93 -6.28 -11.99 -11.28
CA THR A 93 -7.04 -12.16 -10.03
C THR A 93 -6.16 -12.65 -8.88
N PRO A 94 -6.27 -12.06 -7.68
CA PRO A 94 -5.49 -12.49 -6.53
C PRO A 94 -5.96 -13.85 -5.99
N VAL A 95 -5.00 -14.67 -5.57
CA VAL A 95 -5.22 -15.97 -4.95
C VAL A 95 -5.30 -15.79 -3.43
N MET A 96 -6.53 -15.64 -2.94
CA MET A 96 -6.85 -15.44 -1.53
C MET A 96 -7.43 -16.71 -0.89
N ARG A 97 -7.46 -16.80 0.44
CA ARG A 97 -8.19 -17.88 1.13
C ARG A 97 -9.70 -17.70 0.97
N SER A 98 -10.40 -18.80 0.71
CA SER A 98 -11.86 -18.78 0.55
C SER A 98 -12.62 -18.41 1.84
N ALA A 99 -12.10 -18.83 3.00
CA ALA A 99 -12.72 -18.54 4.30
C ALA A 99 -12.43 -17.10 4.79
N THR A 100 -11.31 -16.52 4.34
CA THR A 100 -10.85 -15.20 4.74
C THR A 100 -10.33 -14.49 3.49
N PRO A 101 -11.18 -13.79 2.72
CA PRO A 101 -10.82 -13.25 1.41
C PRO A 101 -9.77 -12.13 1.47
N LEU A 102 -9.39 -11.68 2.67
CA LEU A 102 -8.33 -10.71 2.91
C LEU A 102 -6.96 -11.36 3.19
N GLU A 103 -6.93 -12.67 3.45
CA GLU A 103 -5.70 -13.42 3.71
C GLU A 103 -5.16 -14.03 2.40
N PRO A 104 -3.92 -13.71 1.98
CA PRO A 104 -3.29 -14.35 0.83
C PRO A 104 -3.16 -15.86 1.06
N HIS A 105 -3.47 -16.67 0.05
CA HIS A 105 -3.43 -18.12 0.21
C HIS A 105 -1.99 -18.59 0.53
N PRO A 106 -1.76 -19.28 1.66
CA PRO A 106 -0.40 -19.59 2.12
C PRO A 106 0.29 -20.68 1.30
N TYR A 107 -0.47 -21.49 0.57
CA TYR A 107 0.05 -22.67 -0.13
C TYR A 107 -0.50 -22.76 -1.55
N LEU A 108 0.24 -22.24 -2.53
CA LEU A 108 -0.18 -22.21 -3.94
C LEU A 108 -0.42 -23.63 -4.53
N PRO A 109 0.43 -24.65 -4.31
CA PRO A 109 0.19 -25.98 -4.89
C PRO A 109 -1.16 -26.59 -4.47
N GLY A 110 -1.55 -26.43 -3.19
CA GLY A 110 -2.85 -26.89 -2.72
C GLY A 110 -4.02 -26.09 -3.29
N TRP A 111 -3.82 -24.79 -3.53
CA TRP A 111 -4.81 -23.97 -4.23
C TRP A 111 -4.98 -24.44 -5.68
N LEU A 112 -3.88 -24.63 -6.41
CA LEU A 112 -3.88 -25.12 -7.79
C LEU A 112 -4.56 -26.48 -7.89
N GLN A 113 -4.21 -27.43 -7.01
CA GLN A 113 -4.82 -28.75 -6.99
C GLN A 113 -6.36 -28.70 -6.84
N LYS A 114 -6.87 -27.71 -6.12
CA LYS A 114 -8.29 -27.59 -5.82
C LYS A 114 -9.07 -26.76 -6.84
N TYR A 115 -8.47 -25.70 -7.36
CA TYR A 115 -9.19 -24.66 -8.13
C TYR A 115 -8.71 -24.50 -9.57
N TRP A 116 -7.55 -25.04 -9.94
CA TRP A 116 -7.08 -25.00 -11.33
C TRP A 116 -7.82 -26.07 -12.16
N PRO A 117 -8.29 -25.77 -13.38
CA PRO A 117 -8.80 -26.79 -14.29
C PRO A 117 -7.73 -27.86 -14.56
N GLY A 118 -8.01 -29.11 -14.22
CA GLY A 118 -7.02 -30.21 -14.33
C GLY A 118 -6.04 -30.32 -13.15
N GLY A 119 -6.20 -29.49 -12.12
CA GLY A 119 -5.39 -29.53 -10.90
C GLY A 119 -3.94 -29.09 -11.11
N LEU A 120 -3.07 -29.48 -10.17
CA LEU A 120 -1.66 -29.07 -10.18
C LEU A 120 -0.87 -29.65 -11.37
N GLU A 121 -1.25 -30.83 -11.87
CA GLU A 121 -0.55 -31.52 -12.95
C GLU A 121 -0.72 -30.81 -14.30
N GLU A 122 -1.89 -30.23 -14.54
CA GLU A 122 -2.21 -29.49 -15.76
C GLU A 122 -1.90 -27.99 -15.66
N TYR A 123 -1.37 -27.53 -14.53
CA TYR A 123 -1.01 -26.12 -14.33
C TYR A 123 0.15 -25.70 -15.24
N PRO A 124 -0.07 -24.76 -16.18
CA PRO A 124 1.00 -24.21 -17.01
C PRO A 124 1.89 -23.30 -16.17
N ARG A 125 3.15 -23.71 -15.96
CA ARG A 125 4.13 -22.91 -15.23
C ARG A 125 4.29 -21.53 -15.86
N GLY A 126 4.36 -20.50 -15.02
CA GLY A 126 4.53 -19.10 -15.44
C GLY A 126 3.24 -18.27 -15.44
N THR A 127 2.07 -18.89 -15.31
CA THR A 127 0.78 -18.18 -15.27
C THR A 127 0.43 -17.60 -13.90
N MET A 128 1.15 -17.97 -12.85
CA MET A 128 1.09 -17.31 -11.54
C MET A 128 2.26 -16.35 -11.36
N ARG A 129 1.96 -15.12 -10.99
CA ARG A 129 2.95 -14.08 -10.67
C ARG A 129 2.74 -13.58 -9.25
N ARG A 130 3.82 -13.27 -8.55
CA ARG A 130 3.80 -12.92 -7.13
C ARG A 130 4.69 -11.71 -6.87
N PRO A 131 4.14 -10.49 -6.85
CA PRO A 131 4.89 -9.31 -6.42
C PRO A 131 5.25 -9.39 -4.94
N ASP A 132 6.32 -8.69 -4.56
CA ASP A 132 6.77 -8.63 -3.16
C ASP A 132 5.70 -7.98 -2.27
N VAL A 133 5.13 -6.85 -2.70
CA VAL A 133 4.08 -6.15 -1.96
C VAL A 133 2.99 -5.60 -2.88
N VAL A 134 1.74 -5.76 -2.46
CA VAL A 134 0.58 -5.08 -3.05
C VAL A 134 -0.02 -4.15 -2.00
N ILE A 135 -0.17 -2.88 -2.37
CA ILE A 135 -0.78 -1.86 -1.52
C ILE A 135 -2.20 -1.63 -2.02
N VAL A 136 -3.19 -1.77 -1.14
CA VAL A 136 -4.60 -1.58 -1.48
C VAL A 136 -5.15 -0.22 -1.02
N ASN A 137 -6.16 0.28 -1.73
CA ASN A 137 -6.87 1.51 -1.38
C ASN A 137 -7.77 1.30 -0.15
N ASP A 138 -8.52 0.19 -0.12
CA ASP A 138 -9.37 -0.22 1.00
C ASP A 138 -8.89 -1.57 1.55
N PRO A 139 -8.36 -1.61 2.79
CA PRO A 139 -7.88 -2.86 3.41
C PRO A 139 -9.00 -3.81 3.85
N SER A 140 -10.27 -3.40 3.75
CA SER A 140 -11.43 -4.26 3.99
C SER A 140 -11.86 -5.05 2.74
N LEU A 141 -11.22 -4.81 1.60
CA LEU A 141 -11.46 -5.47 0.33
C LEU A 141 -10.22 -6.28 -0.13
N PRO A 142 -10.40 -7.36 -0.91
CA PRO A 142 -9.28 -8.11 -1.48
C PRO A 142 -8.45 -7.23 -2.43
N PRO A 143 -7.19 -7.60 -2.73
CA PRO A 143 -6.32 -6.86 -3.63
C PRO A 143 -6.67 -7.15 -5.11
N THR A 144 -7.92 -6.94 -5.50
CA THR A 144 -8.35 -6.94 -6.90
C THR A 144 -7.86 -5.67 -7.59
N GLN A 145 -7.66 -5.71 -8.91
CA GLN A 145 -7.02 -4.63 -9.67
C GLN A 145 -7.63 -3.24 -9.44
N ASP A 146 -8.95 -3.15 -9.28
CA ASP A 146 -9.70 -1.93 -8.96
C ASP A 146 -9.39 -1.39 -7.55
N ASN A 147 -9.05 -2.26 -6.61
CA ASN A 147 -8.65 -1.91 -5.25
C ASN A 147 -7.13 -1.74 -5.08
N ILE A 148 -6.31 -2.06 -6.09
CA ILE A 148 -4.85 -1.85 -6.02
C ILE A 148 -4.52 -0.36 -6.11
N LYS A 149 -3.82 0.14 -5.10
CA LYS A 149 -3.18 1.45 -5.05
C LYS A 149 -1.83 1.40 -5.78
N ASN A 150 -0.95 0.50 -5.35
CA ASN A 150 0.39 0.28 -5.93
C ASN A 150 0.79 -1.19 -5.84
N VAL A 151 1.64 -1.63 -6.76
CA VAL A 151 2.42 -2.87 -6.66
C VAL A 151 3.87 -2.45 -6.46
N VAL A 152 4.57 -3.09 -5.51
CA VAL A 152 5.96 -2.79 -5.20
C VAL A 152 6.79 -4.06 -5.38
N GLU A 153 7.83 -3.95 -6.20
CA GLU A 153 8.89 -4.96 -6.31
C GLU A 153 10.14 -4.46 -5.57
N ILE A 154 10.71 -5.31 -4.73
CA ILE A 154 11.86 -5.00 -3.89
C ILE A 154 13.08 -5.74 -4.42
N LYS A 155 14.10 -4.98 -4.81
CA LYS A 155 15.39 -5.53 -5.26
C LYS A 155 16.48 -5.21 -4.25
N PHE A 156 17.12 -6.26 -3.71
CA PHE A 156 18.31 -6.12 -2.89
C PHE A 156 19.57 -6.35 -3.73
N PRO A 157 20.59 -5.48 -3.68
CA PRO A 157 21.84 -5.73 -4.38
C PRO A 157 22.43 -7.11 -4.05
N PRO A 158 22.93 -7.87 -5.04
CA PRO A 158 23.15 -7.50 -6.45
C PRO A 158 21.97 -7.82 -7.40
N GLN A 159 20.78 -8.12 -6.90
CA GLN A 159 19.62 -8.45 -7.74
C GLN A 159 19.29 -7.29 -8.69
N GLN A 160 19.08 -7.60 -9.96
CA GLN A 160 18.71 -6.64 -10.98
C GLN A 160 17.19 -6.70 -11.26
N PRO A 161 16.58 -5.62 -11.76
CA PRO A 161 15.23 -5.65 -12.30
C PRO A 161 15.09 -6.63 -13.46
N ASP A 162 13.94 -7.31 -13.53
CA ASP A 162 13.57 -8.22 -14.61
C ASP A 162 12.43 -7.57 -15.42
N PRO A 163 12.68 -7.15 -16.67
CA PRO A 163 11.68 -6.48 -17.49
C PRO A 163 10.40 -7.29 -17.74
N GLU A 164 10.50 -8.62 -17.82
CA GLU A 164 9.34 -9.49 -18.03
C GLU A 164 8.48 -9.50 -16.76
N GLN A 165 9.13 -9.67 -15.60
CA GLN A 165 8.48 -9.61 -14.29
C GLN A 165 7.78 -8.26 -14.07
N GLU A 166 8.43 -7.15 -14.44
CA GLU A 166 7.85 -5.82 -14.31
C GLU A 166 6.60 -5.64 -15.17
N GLU A 167 6.59 -6.11 -16.42
CA GLU A 167 5.40 -5.97 -17.27
C GLU A 167 4.22 -6.77 -16.70
N ASP A 168 4.47 -7.97 -16.17
CA ASP A 168 3.43 -8.75 -15.49
C ASP A 168 2.89 -8.04 -14.24
N PHE A 169 3.75 -7.38 -13.47
CA PHE A 169 3.33 -6.62 -12.30
C PHE A 169 2.57 -5.34 -12.66
N ARG A 170 2.89 -4.72 -13.80
CA ARG A 170 2.10 -3.61 -14.37
C ARG A 170 0.72 -4.08 -14.81
N LEU A 171 0.62 -5.29 -15.39
CA LEU A 171 -0.67 -5.92 -15.73
C LEU A 171 -1.50 -6.19 -14.48
N ILE A 172 -0.89 -6.70 -13.41
CA ILE A 172 -1.57 -6.86 -12.10
C ILE A 172 -2.08 -5.51 -11.59
N ALA A 173 -1.20 -4.49 -11.58
CA ALA A 173 -1.54 -3.18 -11.06
C ALA A 173 -2.62 -2.44 -11.86
N GLY A 174 -2.82 -2.81 -13.14
CA GLY A 174 -3.76 -2.19 -14.07
C GLY A 174 -3.28 -0.86 -14.67
N SER A 175 -2.06 -0.43 -14.34
CA SER A 175 -1.41 0.74 -14.92
C SER A 175 0.09 0.70 -14.66
N ARG A 176 0.88 1.21 -15.62
CA ARG A 176 2.33 1.36 -15.48
C ARG A 176 2.70 2.30 -14.33
N GLU A 177 1.87 3.29 -14.04
CA GLU A 177 2.11 4.29 -12.98
C GLU A 177 1.94 3.72 -11.57
N LYS A 178 1.38 2.52 -11.44
CA LYS A 178 1.14 1.88 -10.15
C LYS A 178 2.25 0.92 -9.73
N LEU A 179 3.20 0.58 -10.60
CA LEU A 179 4.36 -0.23 -10.25
C LEU A 179 5.51 0.65 -9.74
N GLU A 180 6.01 0.34 -8.55
CA GLU A 180 7.26 0.88 -8.01
C GLU A 180 8.29 -0.26 -7.90
N VAL A 181 9.51 -0.01 -8.38
CA VAL A 181 10.67 -0.88 -8.12
C VAL A 181 11.61 -0.12 -7.20
N MET A 182 11.94 -0.71 -6.06
CA MET A 182 12.79 -0.04 -5.06
C MET A 182 13.73 -1.01 -4.35
N GLY A 183 14.77 -0.49 -3.72
CA GLY A 183 15.69 -1.25 -2.90
C GLY A 183 16.20 -0.44 -1.71
N PRO A 184 17.20 -0.97 -0.97
CA PRO A 184 17.80 -0.26 0.16
C PRO A 184 18.34 1.12 -0.21
N GLN A 185 18.83 1.34 -1.43
CA GLN A 185 19.33 2.64 -1.89
C GLN A 185 18.25 3.72 -2.03
N ASP A 186 16.99 3.30 -2.18
CA ASP A 186 15.83 4.21 -2.28
C ASP A 186 15.27 4.57 -0.89
N CYS A 187 15.86 3.98 0.14
CA CYS A 187 15.59 4.15 1.54
C CYS A 187 16.84 4.74 2.22
N ASP A 188 16.67 5.74 3.08
CA ASP A 188 17.79 6.30 3.84
C ASP A 188 18.14 5.37 5.02
N CYS A 189 18.56 4.14 4.69
CA CYS A 189 18.84 3.10 5.68
C CYS A 189 20.14 3.43 6.42
N SER A 190 20.03 4.21 7.51
CA SER A 190 21.12 4.46 8.43
C SER A 190 21.32 3.29 9.41
N ASP A 191 22.49 3.23 10.04
CA ASP A 191 22.82 2.22 11.06
C ASP A 191 22.19 2.53 12.43
N ASP A 192 21.68 3.74 12.65
CA ASP A 192 21.12 4.23 13.93
C ASP A 192 19.65 3.82 14.18
N ASP A 193 19.04 3.11 13.23
CA ASP A 193 17.63 2.71 13.24
C ASP A 193 17.34 1.42 14.04
N GLY A 194 18.23 1.06 14.98
CA GLY A 194 18.37 -0.27 15.59
C GLY A 194 17.15 -0.81 16.35
N ASP A 195 16.25 0.07 16.83
CA ASP A 195 15.21 -0.30 17.80
C ASP A 195 13.76 -0.26 17.25
N GLU A 196 13.59 0.11 15.98
CA GLU A 196 12.28 0.34 15.38
C GLU A 196 11.84 -0.86 14.52
N SER A 197 11.00 -1.71 15.12
CA SER A 197 10.31 -2.78 14.40
C SER A 197 9.28 -2.20 13.40
N PRO A 198 9.12 -2.78 12.19
CA PRO A 198 8.06 -2.41 11.25
C PRO A 198 6.66 -2.49 11.89
N VAL A 199 6.47 -3.42 12.83
CA VAL A 199 5.23 -3.56 13.62
C VAL A 199 5.03 -2.33 14.52
N ARG A 200 6.07 -1.82 15.17
CA ARG A 200 5.98 -0.60 16.01
C ARG A 200 5.64 0.62 15.16
N VAL A 201 6.32 0.80 14.02
CA VAL A 201 6.06 1.94 13.12
C VAL A 201 4.66 1.86 12.51
N ALA A 202 4.22 0.69 12.08
CA ALA A 202 2.87 0.51 11.54
C ALA A 202 1.78 0.67 12.63
N ALA A 203 2.01 0.15 13.83
CA ALA A 203 1.10 0.32 14.98
C ALA A 203 1.04 1.78 15.46
N GLU A 204 2.17 2.49 15.51
CA GLU A 204 2.23 3.92 15.79
C GLU A 204 1.45 4.70 14.74
N LYS A 205 1.64 4.41 13.45
CA LYS A 205 0.89 5.06 12.38
C LYS A 205 -0.59 4.75 12.43
N LEU A 206 -1.01 3.51 12.67
CA LEU A 206 -2.43 3.18 12.86
C LEU A 206 -3.01 3.91 14.07
N SER A 207 -2.23 4.06 15.13
CA SER A 207 -2.61 4.80 16.33
C SER A 207 -2.73 6.31 16.03
N GLU A 208 -1.81 6.89 15.26
CA GLU A 208 -1.85 8.28 14.80
C GLU A 208 -3.03 8.54 13.86
N LEU A 209 -3.27 7.68 12.88
CA LEU A 209 -4.43 7.75 11.98
C LEU A 209 -5.73 7.63 12.78
N GLY A 210 -5.77 6.69 13.74
CA GLY A 210 -6.90 6.53 14.66
C GLY A 210 -7.13 7.76 15.55
N ARG A 211 -6.07 8.43 16.01
CA ARG A 211 -6.15 9.69 16.77
C ARG A 211 -6.63 10.84 15.88
N ALA A 212 -6.11 10.95 14.67
CA ALA A 212 -6.53 11.96 13.70
C ALA A 212 -8.01 11.81 13.34
N LEU A 213 -8.48 10.59 13.06
CA LEU A 213 -9.90 10.31 12.83
C LEU A 213 -10.77 10.67 14.03
N ARG A 214 -10.36 10.27 15.25
CA ARG A 214 -11.09 10.63 16.48
C ARG A 214 -11.16 12.13 16.71
N ASN A 215 -10.11 12.89 16.37
CA ASN A 215 -10.11 14.34 16.49
C ASN A 215 -11.03 15.01 15.44
N LEU A 216 -11.22 14.39 14.28
CA LEU A 216 -12.17 14.84 13.26
C LEU A 216 -13.62 14.52 13.64
N ILE A 217 -13.87 13.38 14.31
CA ILE A 217 -15.19 12.96 14.78
C ILE A 217 -15.58 13.65 16.10
N GLY A 218 -14.61 13.91 16.99
CA GLY A 218 -14.80 14.56 18.28
C GLY A 218 -14.92 16.09 18.20
N LYS A 219 -14.56 16.70 17.07
CA LYS A 219 -15.04 18.03 16.70
C LYS A 219 -16.47 17.86 16.20
N GLY A 220 -17.41 17.82 17.15
CA GLY A 220 -18.83 17.97 16.83
C GLY A 220 -19.06 19.20 15.92
N PRO A 221 -20.15 19.23 15.15
CA PRO A 221 -20.43 20.35 14.27
C PRO A 221 -20.30 21.67 15.06
N PRO A 222 -19.73 22.73 14.46
CA PRO A 222 -19.60 24.00 15.15
C PRO A 222 -20.96 24.38 15.72
N GLN A 223 -21.03 24.58 17.03
CA GLN A 223 -22.22 25.13 17.66
C GLN A 223 -22.42 26.51 17.06
N ILE A 224 -23.37 26.62 16.13
CA ILE A 224 -23.80 27.89 15.57
C ILE A 224 -24.37 28.67 16.76
N PRO A 225 -23.76 29.79 17.18
CA PRO A 225 -24.34 30.62 18.22
C PRO A 225 -25.61 31.25 17.62
N GLY A 226 -26.78 30.89 18.13
CA GLY A 226 -27.99 31.68 17.89
C GLY A 226 -29.21 31.02 17.25
N PHE A 227 -29.43 29.71 17.39
CA PHE A 227 -30.79 29.16 17.21
C PHE A 227 -31.28 28.54 18.51
N GLY A 228 -32.19 29.27 19.17
CA GLY A 228 -32.89 28.83 20.36
C GLY A 228 -33.59 27.49 20.10
N GLY A 229 -33.35 26.55 21.01
CA GLY A 229 -33.97 25.23 20.98
C GLY A 229 -35.49 25.35 20.93
N LEU A 230 -36.10 24.60 20.01
CA LEU A 230 -37.53 24.33 20.08
C LEU A 230 -37.83 23.55 21.38
N PRO A 231 -38.87 23.94 22.14
CA PRO A 231 -39.23 23.25 23.37
C PRO A 231 -39.66 21.81 23.06
N SER A 232 -39.24 20.89 23.93
CA SER A 232 -39.65 19.49 23.89
C SER A 232 -41.19 19.36 23.97
N PRO A 233 -41.79 18.42 23.23
CA PRO A 233 -43.24 18.21 23.30
C PRO A 233 -43.62 17.66 24.68
N PRO A 234 -44.80 18.03 25.22
CA PRO A 234 -45.26 17.52 26.50
C PRO A 234 -45.60 16.02 26.42
N PRO A 235 -45.52 15.29 27.54
CA PRO A 235 -45.77 13.85 27.55
C PRO A 235 -47.25 13.55 27.25
N ALA A 236 -47.47 12.53 26.41
CA ALA A 236 -48.79 12.04 26.08
C ALA A 236 -49.44 11.37 27.29
N PHE A 237 -50.63 11.86 27.66
CA PHE A 237 -51.52 11.21 28.63
C PHE A 237 -52.23 10.05 27.93
N VAL A 238 -52.10 8.84 28.49
CA VAL A 238 -52.87 7.65 28.08
C VAL A 238 -53.94 7.41 29.15
N PRO A 239 -55.22 7.22 28.79
CA PRO A 239 -56.28 6.88 29.74
C PRO A 239 -56.17 5.44 30.27
#